data_AF-A0A1V2UCU8-F1
#
_entry.id   AF-A0A1V2UCU8-F1
#
_cell.length_a   1.000
_cell.length_b   1.000
_cell.length_c   1.000
_cell.angle_alpha   90.00
_cell.angle_beta   90.00
_cell.angle_gamma   90.00
#
_symmetry.space_group_name_H-M   'P 1'
#
loop_
_entity.id
_entity.type
_entity.pdbx_description
1 polymer ?
#
loop_
_entity_poly.entity_id
_entity_poly.type
_entity_poly.pdbx_seq_one_letter_code
_entity_poly.pdbx_strand_id
1 'polypeptide(L)'
;MKEILAASSIITPLVVGVTGLFKTQMKDYKLLPVINVIAGILLGVLYAVTLTPQDLAIYAWAGAVSGLAAGGLFDLGNSMVKPDVDPPDYGDGQEGTENLIYKERDQSKG
;
A
#
# COMPACT_ATOMS: atom_id res chain seq x y z
N MET A 1 -18.78 14.77 5.14
CA MET A 1 -18.03 13.70 5.87
C MET A 1 -18.53 12.31 5.54
N LYS A 2 -19.82 11.99 5.75
CA LYS A 2 -20.37 10.65 5.43
C LYS A 2 -20.18 10.27 3.95
N GLU A 3 -20.39 11.21 3.04
CA GLU A 3 -20.21 10.99 1.59
C GLU A 3 -18.76 10.71 1.20
N ILE A 4 -17.79 11.39 1.82
CA ILE A 4 -16.36 11.17 1.57
C ILE A 4 -15.98 9.73 1.93
N LEU A 5 -16.42 9.26 3.09
CA LEU A 5 -16.13 7.90 3.57
C LEU A 5 -16.83 6.83 2.70
N ALA A 6 -18.08 7.08 2.30
CA ALA A 6 -18.83 6.18 1.42
C ALA A 6 -18.16 6.06 0.05
N ALA A 7 -17.83 7.21 -0.57
CA ALA A 7 -17.12 7.25 -1.85
C ALA A 7 -15.74 6.60 -1.75
N SER A 8 -15.00 6.88 -0.67
CA SER A 8 -13.68 6.28 -0.46
C SER A 8 -13.73 4.76 -0.32
N SER A 9 -14.75 4.22 0.35
CA SER A 9 -14.93 2.76 0.46
C SER A 9 -15.09 2.07 -0.91
N ILE A 10 -15.69 2.77 -1.87
CA ILE A 10 -15.90 2.28 -3.24
C ILE A 10 -14.67 2.50 -4.12
N ILE A 11 -13.95 3.62 -3.94
CA ILE A 11 -12.78 3.98 -4.77
C ILE A 11 -11.54 3.20 -4.34
N THR A 12 -11.40 2.85 -3.05
CA THR A 12 -10.19 2.19 -2.51
C THR A 12 -9.79 0.90 -3.26
N PRO A 13 -10.70 -0.05 -3.55
CA PRO A 13 -10.35 -1.24 -4.32
C PRO A 13 -9.78 -0.93 -5.71
N LEU A 14 -10.29 0.10 -6.38
CA LEU A 14 -9.80 0.55 -7.68
C LEU A 14 -8.37 1.09 -7.55
N VAL A 15 -8.11 1.90 -6.52
CA VAL A 15 -6.77 2.42 -6.28
C VAL A 15 -5.79 1.29 -5.96
N VAL A 16 -6.17 0.33 -5.12
CA VAL A 16 -5.34 -0.86 -4.83
C VAL A 16 -5.01 -1.65 -6.11
N GLY A 17 -5.99 -1.82 -7.01
CA GLY A 17 -5.76 -2.46 -8.31
C GLY A 17 -4.74 -1.69 -9.16
N VAL A 18 -4.88 -0.37 -9.25
CA VAL A 18 -3.94 0.51 -9.96
C VAL A 18 -2.53 0.44 -9.33
N THR A 19 -2.42 0.49 -8.00
CA THR A 19 -1.16 0.31 -7.27
C THR A 19 -0.49 -1.02 -7.60
N GLY A 20 -1.27 -2.10 -7.65
CA GLY A 20 -0.77 -3.43 -8.00
C GLY A 20 -0.13 -3.46 -9.39
N LEU A 21 -0.75 -2.80 -10.38
CA LEU A 21 -0.21 -2.65 -11.72
C LEU A 21 1.08 -1.80 -11.73
N PHE A 22 1.16 -0.72 -10.95
CA PHE A 22 2.39 0.06 -10.86
C PHE A 22 3.54 -0.74 -10.25
N LYS A 23 3.26 -1.63 -9.29
CA LYS A 23 4.28 -2.50 -8.68
C LYS A 23 4.91 -3.45 -9.71
N THR A 24 4.17 -3.92 -10.71
CA THR A 24 4.77 -4.82 -11.72
C THR A 24 5.78 -4.10 -12.61
N GLN A 25 5.64 -2.78 -12.76
CA GLN A 25 6.47 -1.97 -13.65
C GLN A 25 7.64 -1.27 -12.94
N MET A 26 7.57 -1.10 -11.61
CA MET A 26 8.55 -0.33 -10.84
C MET A 26 9.48 -1.22 -10.02
N LYS A 27 10.78 -0.97 -10.14
CA LYS A 27 11.83 -1.66 -9.38
C LYS A 27 12.03 -1.09 -7.96
N ASP A 28 11.64 0.16 -7.74
CA ASP A 28 11.76 0.88 -6.47
C ASP A 28 10.40 1.21 -5.84
N TYR A 29 10.20 0.75 -4.61
CA TYR A 29 8.90 0.82 -3.90
C TYR A 29 8.71 2.13 -3.12
N LYS A 30 9.75 2.95 -3.00
CA LYS A 30 9.78 4.14 -2.14
C LYS A 30 8.78 5.23 -2.54
N LEU A 31 8.33 5.21 -3.79
CA LEU A 31 7.35 6.15 -4.33
C LEU A 31 5.92 5.61 -4.36
N LEU A 32 5.70 4.33 -4.03
CA LEU A 32 4.37 3.71 -4.06
C LEU A 32 3.32 4.48 -3.25
N PRO A 33 3.61 4.98 -2.02
CA PRO A 33 2.61 5.73 -1.26
C PRO A 33 2.18 7.01 -1.98
N VAL A 34 3.12 7.73 -2.58
CA VAL A 34 2.85 8.98 -3.32
C VAL A 34 2.05 8.69 -4.59
N ILE A 35 2.43 7.63 -5.32
CA ILE A 35 1.72 7.19 -6.53
C ILE A 35 0.28 6.82 -6.19
N ASN A 36 0.04 6.15 -5.06
CA ASN A 36 -1.31 5.76 -4.66
C ASN A 36 -2.19 6.97 -4.36
N VAL A 37 -1.65 7.98 -3.68
CA VAL A 37 -2.39 9.24 -3.41
C VAL A 37 -2.72 9.96 -4.71
N ILE A 38 -1.74 10.11 -5.61
CA ILE A 38 -1.95 10.75 -6.91
C ILE A 38 -2.97 9.97 -7.74
N ALA A 39 -2.84 8.64 -7.82
CA ALA A 39 -3.78 7.78 -8.53
C ALA A 39 -5.20 7.87 -7.95
N GLY A 40 -5.32 7.89 -6.62
CA GLY A 40 -6.59 8.06 -5.92
C GLY A 40 -7.24 9.41 -6.23
N ILE A 41 -6.49 10.52 -6.17
CA ILE A 41 -6.99 11.85 -6.53
C ILE A 41 -7.43 11.89 -7.99
N LEU A 42 -6.62 11.38 -8.91
CA LEU A 42 -6.95 11.35 -10.35
C LEU A 42 -8.23 10.55 -10.61
N LEU A 43 -8.38 9.38 -9.97
CA LEU A 43 -9.60 8.57 -10.08
C LEU A 43 -10.82 9.29 -9.49
N GLY A 44 -10.68 9.93 -8.32
CA GLY A 44 -11.75 10.70 -7.70
C GLY A 44 -12.19 11.90 -8.56
N VAL A 45 -11.23 12.64 -9.10
CA VAL A 45 -11.49 13.75 -10.03
C VAL A 45 -12.14 13.25 -11.31
N LEU A 46 -11.62 12.18 -11.90
CA LEU A 46 -12.19 11.59 -13.12
C LEU A 46 -13.63 11.13 -12.90
N TYR A 47 -13.91 10.49 -11.77
CA TYR A 47 -15.27 10.09 -11.38
C TYR A 47 -16.19 11.31 -11.29
N ALA A 48 -15.79 12.35 -10.57
CA ALA A 48 -16.64 13.53 -10.40
C ALA A 48 -16.88 14.27 -11.72
N VAL A 49 -15.85 14.49 -12.54
CA VAL A 49 -16.01 15.21 -13.81
C VAL A 49 -16.93 14.47 -14.78
N THR A 50 -16.98 13.14 -14.72
CA THR A 50 -17.78 12.32 -15.65
C THR A 50 -19.18 12.00 -15.15
N LEU A 51 -19.37 11.81 -13.84
CA LEU A 51 -20.62 11.31 -13.27
C LEU A 51 -21.32 12.31 -12.34
N THR A 52 -20.55 13.09 -11.56
CA THR A 52 -21.10 13.99 -10.53
C THR A 52 -20.33 15.32 -10.45
N PRO A 53 -20.44 16.20 -11.47
CA PRO A 53 -19.59 17.38 -11.59
C PRO A 53 -19.74 18.37 -10.42
N GLN A 54 -20.93 18.43 -9.81
CA GLN A 54 -21.21 19.28 -8.66
C GLN A 54 -20.46 18.87 -7.38
N ASP A 55 -19.96 17.63 -7.31
CA ASP A 55 -19.36 17.03 -6.11
C ASP A 55 -17.84 16.86 -6.23
N LEU A 56 -17.20 17.62 -7.12
CA LEU A 56 -15.77 17.51 -7.44
C LEU A 56 -14.86 17.49 -6.20
N ALA A 57 -15.09 18.41 -5.26
CA ALA A 57 -14.29 18.49 -4.05
C ALA A 57 -14.45 17.24 -3.17
N ILE A 58 -15.66 16.71 -3.04
CA ILE A 58 -15.97 15.53 -2.22
C ILE A 58 -15.22 14.31 -2.76
N TYR A 59 -15.30 14.08 -4.07
CA TYR A 59 -14.66 12.92 -4.70
C TYR A 59 -13.15 13.06 -4.84
N ALA A 60 -12.62 14.27 -5.03
CA ALA A 60 -11.18 14.50 -5.00
C ALA A 60 -10.59 14.14 -3.61
N TRP A 61 -11.26 14.57 -2.53
CA TRP A 61 -10.86 14.21 -1.17
C TRP A 61 -11.07 12.72 -0.88
N ALA A 62 -12.18 12.12 -1.32
CA ALA A 62 -12.41 10.69 -1.19
C ALA A 62 -11.33 9.87 -1.90
N GLY A 63 -10.91 10.32 -3.09
CA GLY A 63 -9.81 9.76 -3.86
C GLY A 63 -8.49 9.83 -3.12
N ALA A 64 -8.14 10.98 -2.53
CA ALA A 64 -6.93 11.13 -1.72
C ALA A 64 -6.91 10.16 -0.53
N VAL A 65 -8.02 10.07 0.21
CA VAL A 65 -8.17 9.15 1.35
C VAL A 65 -8.05 7.69 0.90
N SER A 66 -8.67 7.34 -0.23
CA SER A 66 -8.52 6.00 -0.83
C SER A 66 -7.09 5.68 -1.22
N GLY A 67 -6.34 6.64 -1.74
CA GLY A 67 -4.92 6.46 -2.08
C GLY A 67 -4.05 6.19 -0.85
N LEU A 68 -4.27 6.92 0.24
CA LEU A 68 -3.60 6.65 1.51
C LEU A 68 -3.98 5.28 2.06
N ALA A 69 -5.27 4.92 2.03
CA ALA A 69 -5.78 3.62 2.47
C ALA A 69 -5.18 2.48 1.65
N ALA A 70 -5.09 2.62 0.33
CA ALA A 70 -4.48 1.64 -0.56
C ALA A 70 -2.98 1.45 -0.27
N GLY A 71 -2.25 2.54 0.00
CA GLY A 71 -0.85 2.48 0.45
C GLY A 71 -0.67 1.66 1.72
N GLY A 72 -1.48 1.95 2.76
CA GLY A 72 -1.43 1.21 4.02
C GLY A 72 -1.84 -0.27 3.86
N LEU A 73 -2.88 -0.54 3.07
CA LEU A 73 -3.35 -1.92 2.82
C LEU A 73 -2.31 -2.76 2.09
N PHE A 74 -1.56 -2.14 1.18
CA PHE A 74 -0.48 -2.80 0.46
C PHE A 74 0.72 -3.10 1.35
N ASP A 75 1.11 -2.16 2.21
CA ASP A 75 2.21 -2.35 3.16
C ASP A 75 1.87 -3.48 4.17
N LEU A 76 0.62 -3.50 4.63
CA LEU A 76 0.09 -4.58 5.46
C LEU A 76 0.10 -5.93 4.73
N GLY A 77 -0.35 -5.96 3.48
CA GLY A 77 -0.31 -7.17 2.66
C GLY A 77 1.10 -7.73 2.46
N ASN A 78 2.08 -6.84 2.24
CA ASN A 78 3.47 -7.24 2.09
C ASN A 78 4.08 -7.78 3.39
N SER A 79 3.68 -7.19 4.53
CA SER A 79 4.10 -7.63 5.87
C SER A 79 3.49 -8.98 6.25
N MET A 80 2.25 -9.28 5.84
CA MET A 80 1.64 -10.61 6.09
C MET A 80 2.27 -11.74 5.25
N VAL A 81 2.81 -11.43 4.07
CA VAL A 81 3.42 -12.42 3.17
C VAL A 81 4.86 -12.75 3.55
N LYS A 82 5.55 -11.83 4.22
CA LYS A 82 6.84 -12.12 4.86
C LYS A 82 6.56 -12.55 6.29
N PRO A 83 6.56 -13.86 6.63
CA PRO A 83 6.69 -14.20 8.03
C PRO A 83 8.00 -13.55 8.49
N ASP A 84 7.93 -12.75 9.55
CA ASP A 84 9.13 -12.42 10.31
C ASP A 84 9.71 -13.76 10.74
N VAL A 85 10.68 -14.24 9.95
CA VAL A 85 11.44 -15.43 10.30
C VAL A 85 12.42 -14.97 11.36
N ASP A 86 11.89 -14.67 12.55
CA ASP A 86 12.70 -14.73 13.74
C ASP A 86 13.27 -16.16 13.76
N PRO A 87 14.60 -16.32 13.75
CA PRO A 87 15.18 -17.64 13.86
C PRO A 87 14.60 -18.30 15.12
N PRO A 88 14.24 -19.60 15.05
CA PRO A 88 13.67 -20.30 16.20
C PRO A 88 14.59 -20.15 17.41
N ASP A 89 14.12 -19.46 18.46
CA ASP A 89 14.86 -19.31 19.70
C ASP A 89 14.88 -20.65 20.45
N TYR A 90 16.04 -21.30 20.43
CA TYR A 90 16.26 -22.58 21.12
C TYR A 90 16.52 -22.42 22.62
N GLY A 91 16.56 -21.19 23.15
CA GLY A 91 16.83 -20.91 24.56
C GLY A 91 18.24 -21.31 25.00
N ASP A 92 19.17 -21.47 24.05
CA ASP A 92 20.54 -21.92 24.28
C ASP A 92 21.54 -20.76 24.42
N GLY A 93 21.06 -19.51 24.29
CA GLY A 93 21.84 -18.29 24.38
C GLY A 93 22.65 -17.96 23.12
N GLN A 94 22.39 -18.62 21.98
CA GLN A 94 23.07 -18.36 20.71
C GLN A 94 22.33 -17.39 19.77
N GLU A 95 21.31 -16.70 20.29
CA GLU A 95 20.47 -15.72 19.57
C GLU A 95 21.29 -14.73 18.71
N GLY A 96 22.45 -14.27 19.19
CA GLY A 96 23.29 -13.33 18.46
C GLY A 96 23.92 -13.92 17.18
N THR A 97 24.31 -15.19 17.22
CA THR A 97 24.96 -15.90 16.10
C THR A 97 23.95 -16.29 15.02
N GLU A 98 22.76 -16.73 15.42
CA GLU A 98 21.71 -17.17 14.50
C GLU A 98 21.14 -15.99 13.72
N ASN A 99 20.92 -14.85 14.39
CA ASN A 99 20.47 -13.61 13.76
C ASN A 99 21.45 -13.10 12.68
N LEU A 100 22.76 -13.29 12.88
CA LEU A 100 23.77 -12.92 11.88
C LEU A 100 23.71 -13.84 10.64
N ILE A 101 23.62 -15.16 10.86
CA ILE A 101 23.58 -16.16 9.77
C ILE A 101 22.31 -16.01 8.93
N TYR A 102 21.15 -15.74 9.55
CA TYR A 102 19.89 -15.55 8.82
C TYR A 102 19.89 -14.25 8.01
N LYS A 103 20.43 -13.17 8.58
CA LYS A 103 20.52 -11.86 7.91
C LYS A 103 21.46 -11.89 6.70
N GLU A 104 22.59 -12.59 6.77
CA GLU A 104 23.48 -12.81 5.62
C GLU A 104 22.83 -13.66 4.52
N ARG A 105 22.05 -14.68 4.89
CA ARG A 105 21.39 -15.58 3.93
C ARG A 105 20.29 -14.88 3.11
N ASP A 106 19.58 -13.93 3.73
CA ASP A 106 18.52 -13.17 3.06
C ASP A 106 19.11 -12.08 2.14
N GLN A 107 20.22 -11.45 2.54
CA GLN A 107 20.95 -10.51 1.68
C GLN A 107 21.60 -11.16 0.45
N SER A 108 21.95 -12.45 0.51
CA SER A 108 22.52 -13.19 -0.63
C SER A 108 21.51 -13.55 -1.73
N LYS A 109 20.20 -13.43 -1.48
CA LYS A 109 19.15 -13.82 -2.44
C LYS A 109 18.54 -12.63 -3.20
N GLY A 110 19.06 -11.42 -3.00
CA GLY A 110 18.69 -10.19 -3.71
C GLY A 110 19.52 -9.94 -4.96
#